data_AF-A0A0C2ZUK8-F1
#
_entry.id   AF-A0A0C2ZUK8-F1
#
_cell.length_a   1.000
_cell.length_b   1.000
_cell.length_c   1.000
_cell.angle_alpha   90.00
_cell.angle_beta   90.00
_cell.angle_gamma   90.00
#
_symmetry.space_group_name_H-M   'P 1'
#
loop_
_entity.id
_entity.type
_entity.pdbx_description
1 polymer ?
#
loop_
_entity_poly.entity_id
_entity_poly.type
_entity_poly.pdbx_seq_one_letter_code
_entity_poly.pdbx_strand_id
1 'polypeptide(L)'
;LDTTLLTWANLYHIYNDPNLDDVVHTQVLNSLLKRWLQMDQDIFISAVIMNPYIRVKFFAHGHPQLSPIGLYNITKCTFVRMFQSDPDLNFYNAFFDYLLDTKEFSHSLMGLADLKQLCKKEQSVNLMKLWERLDTSVSHGCNSLVHFAVHLLSIVTNSASCEQAFSEFGITHTKRRNHLSEEKVHKSTMVKMDL
;
A
#
# COMPACT_ATOMS: atom_id res chain seq x y z
N LEU A 1 -0.26 4.23 -1.54
CA LEU A 1 0.33 3.13 -0.73
C LEU A 1 -0.45 1.82 -0.78
N ASP A 2 -1.72 1.74 -0.34
CA ASP A 2 -2.53 0.49 -0.41
C ASP A 2 -2.62 -0.06 -1.83
N THR A 3 -2.88 0.82 -2.80
CA THR A 3 -2.87 0.52 -4.22
C THR A 3 -1.50 0.03 -4.70
N THR A 4 -0.41 0.59 -4.22
CA THR A 4 0.96 0.17 -4.56
C THR A 4 1.29 -1.22 -4.00
N LEU A 5 0.97 -1.49 -2.73
CA LEU A 5 1.18 -2.83 -2.16
C LEU A 5 0.31 -3.88 -2.84
N LEU A 6 -0.97 -3.56 -3.10
CA LEU A 6 -1.86 -4.43 -3.86
C LEU A 6 -1.37 -4.67 -5.28
N THR A 7 -0.80 -3.65 -5.93
CA THR A 7 -0.18 -3.78 -7.25
C THR A 7 1.05 -4.67 -7.19
N TRP A 8 1.93 -4.49 -6.20
CA TRP A 8 3.13 -5.31 -6.03
C TRP A 8 2.78 -6.75 -5.70
N ALA A 9 1.77 -6.99 -4.85
CA ALA A 9 1.29 -8.31 -4.55
C ALA A 9 0.65 -8.99 -5.76
N ASN A 10 -0.11 -8.24 -6.57
CA ASN A 10 -0.67 -8.74 -7.82
C ASN A 10 0.43 -9.09 -8.84
N LEU A 11 1.45 -8.23 -8.97
CA LEU A 11 2.62 -8.51 -9.80
C LEU A 11 3.36 -9.75 -9.29
N TYR A 12 3.59 -9.85 -7.98
CA TYR A 12 4.21 -11.04 -7.39
C TYR A 12 3.40 -12.29 -7.72
N HIS A 13 2.07 -12.24 -7.58
CA HIS A 13 1.20 -13.36 -7.91
C HIS A 13 1.27 -13.76 -9.39
N ILE A 14 1.21 -12.79 -10.32
CA ILE A 14 1.32 -13.03 -11.77
C ILE A 14 2.66 -13.66 -12.11
N TYR A 15 3.76 -13.09 -11.61
CA TYR A 15 5.10 -13.53 -11.99
C TYR A 15 5.54 -14.80 -11.27
N ASN A 16 4.89 -15.19 -10.18
CA ASN A 16 5.10 -16.46 -9.48
C ASN A 16 4.34 -17.64 -10.15
N ASP A 17 3.77 -17.44 -11.34
CA ASP A 17 3.20 -18.52 -12.16
C ASP A 17 4.32 -19.44 -12.68
N PRO A 18 4.30 -20.75 -12.36
CA PRO A 18 5.32 -21.70 -12.79
C PRO A 18 5.37 -21.91 -14.31
N ASN A 19 4.40 -21.41 -15.08
CA ASN A 19 4.38 -21.51 -16.54
C ASN A 19 5.14 -20.37 -17.25
N LEU A 20 5.61 -19.36 -16.51
CA LEU A 20 6.40 -18.25 -17.06
C LEU A 20 7.87 -18.65 -17.29
N ASP A 21 8.52 -17.94 -18.20
CA ASP A 21 9.95 -18.08 -18.44
C ASP A 21 10.76 -17.86 -17.14
N ASP A 22 11.64 -18.81 -16.81
CA ASP A 22 12.39 -18.82 -15.55
C ASP A 22 13.25 -17.57 -15.35
N VAL A 23 13.80 -17.01 -16.43
CA VAL A 23 14.64 -15.81 -16.36
C VAL A 23 13.77 -14.59 -16.05
N VAL A 24 12.63 -14.45 -16.74
CA VAL A 24 11.68 -13.36 -16.52
C VAL A 24 11.10 -13.43 -15.10
N HIS A 25 10.63 -14.61 -14.67
CA HIS A 25 10.14 -14.87 -13.32
C HIS A 25 11.16 -14.45 -12.26
N THR A 26 12.38 -14.98 -12.35
CA THR A 26 13.43 -14.73 -11.35
C THR A 26 13.80 -13.25 -11.27
N GLN A 27 13.97 -12.58 -12.41
CA GLN A 27 14.36 -11.17 -12.43
C GLN A 27 13.28 -10.26 -11.84
N VAL A 28 12.01 -10.50 -12.19
CA VAL A 28 10.90 -9.68 -11.70
C VAL A 28 10.69 -9.90 -10.20
N LEU A 29 10.67 -11.15 -9.73
CA LEU A 29 10.51 -11.43 -8.30
C LEU A 29 11.67 -10.85 -7.48
N ASN A 30 12.92 -11.00 -7.92
CA ASN A 30 14.07 -10.40 -7.22
C ASN A 30 13.98 -8.87 -7.16
N SER A 31 13.50 -8.23 -8.24
CA SER A 31 13.31 -6.78 -8.28
C SER A 31 12.21 -6.31 -7.31
N LEU A 32 11.11 -7.06 -7.20
CA LEU A 32 10.02 -6.79 -6.26
C LEU A 32 10.47 -7.01 -4.82
N LEU A 33 11.13 -8.13 -4.52
CA LEU A 33 11.65 -8.43 -3.19
C LEU A 33 12.67 -7.41 -2.72
N LYS A 34 13.61 -7.00 -3.60
CA LYS A 34 14.59 -5.95 -3.28
C LYS A 34 13.91 -4.65 -2.90
N ARG A 35 12.87 -4.24 -3.64
CA ARG A 35 12.10 -3.02 -3.33
C ARG A 35 11.33 -3.18 -2.02
N TRP A 36 10.71 -4.34 -1.79
CA TRP A 36 10.01 -4.63 -0.54
C TRP A 36 10.90 -4.55 0.70
N LEU A 37 12.14 -5.04 0.62
CA LEU A 37 13.12 -4.97 1.72
C LEU A 37 13.60 -3.54 2.02
N GLN A 38 13.46 -2.61 1.09
CA GLN A 38 13.84 -1.20 1.28
C GLN A 38 12.70 -0.34 1.84
N MET A 39 11.50 -0.89 1.91
CA MET A 39 10.30 -0.18 2.34
C MET A 39 10.03 -0.38 3.83
N ASP A 40 9.27 0.53 4.41
CA ASP A 40 8.80 0.44 5.79
C ASP A 40 7.62 -0.54 5.92
N GLN A 41 7.93 -1.83 5.83
CA GLN A 41 6.95 -2.92 5.69
C GLN A 41 5.82 -2.85 6.72
N ASP A 42 6.12 -2.48 7.97
CA ASP A 42 5.14 -2.40 9.05
C ASP A 42 4.03 -1.38 8.76
N ILE A 43 4.37 -0.24 8.16
CA ILE A 43 3.39 0.79 7.75
C ILE A 43 2.49 0.25 6.65
N PHE A 44 3.05 -0.43 5.64
CA PHE A 44 2.28 -0.99 4.53
C PHE A 44 1.35 -2.12 4.99
N ILE A 45 1.87 -3.03 5.82
CA ILE A 45 1.10 -4.15 6.39
C ILE A 45 -0.04 -3.58 7.24
N SER A 46 0.25 -2.61 8.11
CA SER A 46 -0.76 -1.95 8.93
C SER A 46 -1.82 -1.25 8.07
N ALA A 47 -1.44 -0.61 6.96
CA ALA A 47 -2.39 0.07 6.09
C ALA A 47 -3.34 -0.91 5.40
N VAL A 48 -2.83 -2.06 4.95
CA VAL A 48 -3.66 -3.15 4.42
C VAL A 48 -4.59 -3.72 5.48
N ILE A 49 -4.12 -3.93 6.72
CA ILE A 49 -4.99 -4.37 7.82
C ILE A 49 -6.09 -3.34 8.05
N MET A 50 -5.76 -2.04 8.10
CA MET A 50 -6.71 -0.93 8.30
C MET A 50 -7.66 -0.70 7.10
N ASN A 51 -7.58 -1.49 6.03
CA ASN A 51 -8.58 -1.49 4.97
C ASN A 51 -9.77 -2.42 5.34
N PRO A 52 -10.96 -1.89 5.63
CA PRO A 52 -12.08 -2.70 6.15
C PRO A 52 -12.64 -3.71 5.14
N TYR A 53 -12.37 -3.53 3.85
CA TYR A 53 -12.78 -4.49 2.81
C TYR A 53 -11.85 -5.71 2.73
N ILE A 54 -10.61 -5.55 3.18
CA ILE A 54 -9.55 -6.54 3.09
C ILE A 54 -9.31 -7.20 4.46
N ARG A 55 -8.95 -6.40 5.47
CA ARG A 55 -8.51 -6.85 6.80
C ARG A 55 -7.45 -7.96 6.68
N VAL A 56 -7.77 -9.15 7.17
CA VAL A 56 -6.88 -10.32 7.17
C VAL A 56 -6.94 -11.18 5.91
N LYS A 57 -7.93 -10.94 5.02
CA LYS A 57 -8.22 -11.84 3.89
C LYS A 57 -7.06 -12.00 2.91
N PHE A 58 -6.11 -11.07 2.92
CA PHE A 58 -4.97 -11.03 2.00
C PHE A 58 -3.71 -11.71 2.56
N PHE A 59 -3.67 -12.04 3.86
CA PHE A 59 -2.50 -12.67 4.46
C PHE A 59 -2.59 -14.20 4.37
N ALA A 60 -1.46 -14.82 4.03
CA ALA A 60 -1.38 -16.27 3.97
C ALA A 60 -1.53 -16.89 5.36
N HIS A 61 -2.31 -17.96 5.44
CA HIS A 61 -2.48 -18.72 6.68
C HIS A 61 -1.24 -19.58 6.95
N GLY A 62 -0.88 -19.74 8.23
CA GLY A 62 0.20 -20.66 8.65
C GLY A 62 1.57 -20.02 8.90
N HIS A 63 1.76 -18.72 8.62
CA HIS A 63 2.97 -18.01 9.04
C HIS A 63 2.78 -17.38 10.43
N PRO A 64 3.58 -17.72 11.46
CA PRO A 64 3.36 -17.24 12.83
C PRO A 64 3.34 -15.71 12.96
N GLN A 65 4.17 -15.00 12.18
CA GLN A 65 4.21 -13.53 12.19
C GLN A 65 2.97 -12.87 11.54
N LEU A 66 2.21 -13.63 10.75
CA LEU A 66 0.96 -13.18 10.13
C LEU A 66 -0.28 -13.75 10.84
N SER A 67 -0.09 -14.34 12.03
CA SER A 67 -1.19 -14.67 12.93
C SER A 67 -1.86 -13.39 13.45
N PRO A 68 -3.10 -13.45 13.98
CA PRO A 68 -3.77 -12.28 14.55
C PRO A 68 -2.92 -11.51 15.57
N ILE A 69 -2.17 -12.21 16.43
CA ILE A 69 -1.26 -11.57 17.39
C ILE A 69 0.00 -11.00 16.72
N GLY A 70 0.51 -11.66 15.67
CA GLY A 70 1.61 -11.14 14.87
C GLY A 70 1.24 -9.83 14.16
N LEU A 71 0.06 -9.78 13.55
CA LEU A 71 -0.50 -8.58 12.93
C LEU A 71 -0.71 -7.47 13.97
N TYR A 72 -1.22 -7.81 15.15
CA TYR A 72 -1.31 -6.85 16.26
C TYR A 72 0.06 -6.28 16.63
N ASN A 73 1.10 -7.11 16.73
CA ASN A 73 2.45 -6.62 17.08
C ASN A 73 3.01 -5.67 16.02
N ILE A 74 2.80 -5.96 14.73
CA ILE A 74 3.20 -5.06 13.62
C ILE A 74 2.45 -3.72 13.72
N THR A 75 1.13 -3.78 13.94
CA THR A 75 0.30 -2.57 14.13
C THR A 75 0.69 -1.80 15.37
N LYS A 76 0.99 -2.47 16.49
CA LYS A 76 1.50 -1.86 17.73
C LYS A 76 2.82 -1.14 17.47
N CYS A 77 3.78 -1.76 16.80
CA CYS A 77 5.06 -1.12 16.46
C CYS A 77 4.83 0.15 15.62
N THR A 78 3.93 0.07 14.64
CA THR A 78 3.56 1.22 13.81
C THR A 78 2.90 2.33 14.65
N PHE A 79 1.97 1.97 15.55
CA PHE A 79 1.32 2.90 16.45
C PHE A 79 2.32 3.64 17.34
N VAL A 80 3.20 2.90 18.02
CA VAL A 80 4.23 3.47 18.92
C VAL A 80 5.13 4.44 18.16
N ARG A 81 5.52 4.09 16.93
CA ARG A 81 6.33 4.98 16.09
C ARG A 81 5.61 6.26 15.70
N MET A 82 4.30 6.20 15.43
CA MET A 82 3.51 7.36 14.99
C MET A 82 3.12 8.28 16.15
N PHE A 83 2.72 7.71 17.29
CA PHE A 83 2.16 8.44 18.42
C PHE A 83 3.14 8.63 19.59
N GLN A 84 4.32 7.99 19.53
CA GLN A 84 5.36 8.04 20.57
C GLN A 84 4.83 7.61 21.96
N SER A 85 3.84 6.72 21.97
CA SER A 85 3.20 6.17 23.17
C SER A 85 2.80 4.71 22.96
N ASP A 86 2.75 3.93 24.04
CA ASP A 86 2.23 2.57 23.99
C ASP A 86 0.70 2.57 23.86
N PRO A 87 0.12 1.68 23.03
CA PRO A 87 -1.31 1.48 22.98
C PRO A 87 -1.82 0.90 24.30
N ASP A 88 -2.99 1.36 24.74
CA ASP A 88 -3.65 0.86 25.94
C ASP A 88 -4.41 -0.45 25.67
N LEU A 89 -5.01 -1.02 26.73
CA LEU A 89 -5.81 -2.25 26.61
C LEU A 89 -7.05 -2.04 25.72
N ASN A 90 -7.55 -0.81 25.61
CA ASN A 90 -8.70 -0.53 24.77
C ASN A 90 -8.33 -0.57 23.29
N PHE A 91 -7.17 -0.06 22.91
CA PHE A 91 -6.62 -0.22 21.55
C PHE A 91 -6.45 -1.69 21.21
N TYR A 92 -5.90 -2.50 22.14
CA TYR A 92 -5.80 -3.95 21.96
C TYR A 92 -7.17 -4.58 21.66
N ASN A 93 -8.17 -4.32 22.50
CA ASN A 93 -9.51 -4.88 22.31
C ASN A 93 -10.15 -4.41 21.00
N ALA A 94 -10.05 -3.11 20.70
CA ALA A 94 -10.58 -2.53 19.47
C ALA A 94 -9.93 -3.14 18.22
N PHE A 95 -8.62 -3.38 18.25
CA PHE A 95 -7.93 -4.02 17.14
C PHE A 95 -8.51 -5.42 16.85
N PHE A 96 -8.72 -6.23 17.89
CA PHE A 96 -9.29 -7.56 17.70
C PHE A 96 -10.77 -7.54 17.34
N ASP A 97 -11.56 -6.61 17.91
CA ASP A 97 -12.95 -6.42 17.49
C ASP A 97 -13.02 -6.04 16.00
N TYR A 98 -12.13 -5.17 15.54
CA TYR A 98 -11.99 -4.82 14.12
C TYR A 98 -11.56 -6.01 13.26
N LEU A 99 -10.55 -6.76 13.70
CA LEU A 99 -10.03 -7.92 12.96
C LEU A 99 -11.11 -9.00 12.77
N LEU A 100 -11.96 -9.19 13.78
CA LEU A 100 -13.01 -10.21 13.83
C LEU A 100 -14.36 -9.75 13.29
N ASP A 101 -14.46 -8.51 12.77
CA ASP A 101 -15.71 -7.94 12.24
C ASP A 101 -16.84 -7.83 13.28
N THR A 102 -16.50 -7.49 14.53
CA THR A 102 -17.45 -7.41 15.65
C THR A 102 -17.68 -5.99 16.14
N LYS A 103 -18.76 -5.82 16.92
CA LYS A 103 -19.17 -4.54 17.54
C LYS A 103 -19.22 -3.39 16.53
N GLU A 104 -18.77 -2.19 16.89
CA GLU A 104 -18.75 -1.00 16.03
C GLU A 104 -17.97 -1.17 14.73
N PHE A 105 -17.06 -2.16 14.67
CA PHE A 105 -16.26 -2.46 13.49
C PHE A 105 -16.88 -3.52 12.58
N SER A 106 -18.09 -3.97 12.87
CA SER A 106 -18.81 -4.90 11.99
C SER A 106 -19.12 -4.28 10.63
N HIS A 107 -19.17 -5.11 9.60
CA HIS A 107 -19.42 -4.70 8.21
C HIS A 107 -20.70 -3.85 8.06
N SER A 108 -21.74 -4.15 8.85
CA SER A 108 -22.97 -3.38 8.90
C SER A 108 -22.81 -2.02 9.60
N LEU A 109 -22.18 -1.97 10.78
CA LEU A 109 -22.08 -0.74 11.56
C LEU A 109 -21.07 0.25 10.96
N MET A 110 -20.03 -0.25 10.28
CA MET A 110 -19.14 0.59 9.47
C MET A 110 -19.78 1.08 8.14
N GLY A 111 -21.00 0.62 7.79
CA GLY A 111 -21.71 1.05 6.60
C GLY A 111 -21.04 0.67 5.27
N LEU A 112 -20.28 -0.44 5.24
CA LEU A 112 -19.42 -0.78 4.10
C LEU A 112 -20.22 -1.09 2.82
N ALA A 113 -21.41 -1.67 2.95
CA ALA A 113 -22.28 -1.96 1.81
C ALA A 113 -22.77 -0.69 1.11
N ASP A 114 -23.29 0.26 1.89
CA ASP A 114 -23.82 1.53 1.40
C ASP A 114 -22.70 2.38 0.79
N LEU A 115 -21.54 2.40 1.44
CA LEU A 115 -20.38 3.13 0.95
C LEU A 115 -19.87 2.54 -0.37
N LYS A 116 -19.84 1.21 -0.50
CA LYS A 116 -19.48 0.54 -1.76
C LYS A 116 -20.47 0.89 -2.88
N GLN A 117 -21.76 1.06 -2.57
CA GLN A 117 -22.77 1.48 -3.55
C GLN A 117 -22.62 2.95 -3.96
N LEU A 118 -22.27 3.84 -3.03
CA LEU A 118 -21.97 5.25 -3.32
C LEU A 118 -20.71 5.40 -4.17
N CYS A 119 -19.65 4.64 -3.88
CA CYS A 119 -18.40 4.69 -4.63
C CYS A 119 -18.53 4.15 -6.07
N LYS A 120 -19.49 3.27 -6.35
CA LYS A 120 -19.81 2.91 -7.76
C LYS A 120 -20.25 4.12 -8.59
N LYS A 121 -20.77 5.18 -7.94
CA LYS A 121 -21.15 6.44 -8.58
C LYS A 121 -20.00 7.46 -8.60
N GLU A 122 -19.13 7.46 -7.59
CA GLU A 122 -18.03 8.45 -7.41
C GLU A 122 -16.62 7.93 -7.78
N GLN A 123 -16.53 6.76 -8.43
CA GLN A 123 -15.31 6.17 -9.01
C GLN A 123 -14.16 5.80 -8.05
N SER A 124 -14.23 6.13 -6.75
CA SER A 124 -13.21 5.71 -5.77
C SER A 124 -13.73 5.63 -4.33
N VAL A 125 -13.11 4.78 -3.51
CA VAL A 125 -13.40 4.66 -2.07
C VAL A 125 -12.35 5.43 -1.29
N ASN A 126 -12.76 6.47 -0.55
CA ASN A 126 -11.89 7.16 0.38
C ASN A 126 -11.95 6.48 1.76
N LEU A 127 -10.95 5.64 2.05
CA LEU A 127 -10.87 4.88 3.30
C LEU A 127 -10.68 5.79 4.52
N MET A 128 -9.95 6.89 4.40
CA MET A 128 -9.78 7.87 5.49
C MET A 128 -11.14 8.41 5.94
N LYS A 129 -11.97 8.87 4.99
CA LYS A 129 -13.32 9.37 5.28
C LYS A 129 -14.24 8.31 5.88
N LEU A 130 -13.99 7.04 5.59
CA LEU A 130 -14.74 5.93 6.20
C LEU A 130 -14.39 5.82 7.69
N TRP A 131 -13.11 5.85 8.03
CA TRP A 131 -12.66 5.83 9.42
C TRP A 131 -13.07 7.09 10.19
N GLU A 132 -12.99 8.27 9.58
CA GLU A 132 -13.46 9.53 10.20
C GLU A 132 -14.93 9.49 10.63
N ARG A 133 -15.79 8.71 9.94
CA ARG A 133 -17.20 8.57 10.32
C ARG A 133 -17.43 7.75 11.59
N LEU A 134 -16.42 6.99 12.01
CA LEU A 134 -16.45 6.22 13.26
C LEU A 134 -15.90 7.02 14.44
N ASP A 135 -15.36 8.22 14.20
CA ASP A 135 -14.77 9.06 15.23
C ASP A 135 -15.86 9.59 16.17
N THR A 136 -15.81 9.18 17.44
CA THR A 136 -16.74 9.65 18.47
C THR A 136 -16.25 10.92 19.18
N SER A 137 -15.16 11.54 18.71
CA SER A 137 -14.47 12.69 19.32
C SER A 137 -13.92 12.43 20.73
N VAL A 138 -13.80 11.16 21.12
CA VAL A 138 -13.25 10.76 22.43
C VAL A 138 -11.78 10.38 22.21
N SER A 139 -10.84 10.94 22.96
CA SER A 139 -9.40 10.75 22.70
C SER A 139 -8.83 9.40 23.17
N HIS A 140 -9.66 8.51 23.70
CA HIS A 140 -9.25 7.25 24.32
C HIS A 140 -10.21 6.11 23.95
N GLY A 141 -9.88 4.89 24.38
CA GLY A 141 -10.75 3.76 24.11
C GLY A 141 -10.59 3.24 22.68
N CYS A 142 -11.69 2.72 22.10
CA CYS A 142 -11.72 2.23 20.72
C CYS A 142 -11.40 3.30 19.67
N ASN A 143 -11.61 4.58 20.01
CA ASN A 143 -11.33 5.69 19.12
C ASN A 143 -9.82 5.90 18.85
N SER A 144 -8.95 5.36 19.71
CA SER A 144 -7.51 5.34 19.46
C SER A 144 -7.15 4.56 18.18
N LEU A 145 -7.87 3.46 17.89
CA LEU A 145 -7.72 2.71 16.64
C LEU A 145 -8.22 3.51 15.44
N VAL A 146 -9.32 4.24 15.61
CA VAL A 146 -9.88 5.12 14.56
C VAL A 146 -8.87 6.22 14.21
N HIS A 147 -8.34 6.93 15.21
CA HIS A 147 -7.33 7.97 14.99
C HIS A 147 -6.06 7.39 14.35
N PHE A 148 -5.62 6.21 14.79
CA PHE A 148 -4.50 5.49 14.18
C PHE A 148 -4.77 5.21 12.70
N ALA A 149 -5.91 4.65 12.34
CA ALA A 149 -6.27 4.35 10.96
C ALA A 149 -6.34 5.63 10.10
N VAL A 150 -6.94 6.70 10.60
CA VAL A 150 -7.00 8.00 9.90
C VAL A 150 -5.60 8.56 9.65
N HIS A 151 -4.72 8.56 10.66
CA HIS A 151 -3.36 9.07 10.51
C HIS A 151 -2.52 8.19 9.58
N LEU A 152 -2.62 6.87 9.72
CA LEU A 152 -1.90 5.93 8.87
C LEU A 152 -2.32 6.10 7.41
N LEU A 153 -3.63 6.14 7.16
CA LEU A 153 -4.17 6.29 5.81
C LEU A 153 -3.90 7.68 5.23
N SER A 154 -3.76 8.72 6.05
CA SER A 154 -3.37 10.06 5.57
C SER A 154 -1.92 10.12 5.12
N ILE A 155 -1.00 9.47 5.85
CA ILE A 155 0.39 9.30 5.42
C ILE A 155 0.44 8.49 4.13
N VAL A 156 -0.36 7.43 4.03
CA VAL A 156 -0.48 6.57 2.84
C VAL A 156 -1.02 7.33 1.62
N THR A 157 -2.01 8.20 1.78
CA THR A 157 -2.54 9.02 0.70
C THR A 157 -1.57 10.13 0.30
N ASN A 158 -0.89 10.75 1.27
CA ASN A 158 0.08 11.81 1.00
C ASN A 158 1.39 11.26 0.40
N SER A 159 1.75 10.03 0.72
CA SER A 159 2.87 9.31 0.07
C SER A 159 2.51 8.73 -1.30
N ALA A 160 1.23 8.72 -1.71
CA ALA A 160 0.89 8.52 -3.11
C ALA A 160 1.40 9.69 -3.99
N SER A 161 1.63 10.88 -3.41
CA SER A 161 2.42 11.93 -4.09
C SER A 161 3.90 11.54 -4.25
N CYS A 162 4.43 10.62 -3.43
CA CYS A 162 5.72 9.99 -3.71
C CYS A 162 5.63 9.02 -4.90
N GLU A 163 4.46 8.44 -5.21
CA GLU A 163 4.25 7.71 -6.47
C GLU A 163 4.31 8.66 -7.68
N GLN A 164 3.91 9.94 -7.53
CA GLN A 164 4.16 10.98 -8.54
C GLN A 164 5.66 11.29 -8.66
N ALA A 165 6.38 11.36 -7.54
CA ALA A 165 7.84 11.46 -7.56
C ALA A 165 8.50 10.22 -8.20
N PHE A 166 7.99 9.01 -7.98
CA PHE A 166 8.45 7.79 -8.65
C PHE A 166 8.05 7.74 -10.12
N SER A 167 6.94 8.36 -10.51
CA SER A 167 6.54 8.53 -11.90
C SER A 167 7.44 9.55 -12.60
N GLU A 168 7.86 10.62 -11.93
CA GLU A 168 8.89 11.55 -12.39
C GLU A 168 10.29 10.93 -12.43
N PHE A 169 10.64 10.08 -11.45
CA PHE A 169 11.87 9.29 -11.46
C PHE A 169 11.87 8.21 -12.55
N GLY A 170 10.71 7.61 -12.84
CA GLY A 170 10.50 6.72 -13.97
C GLY A 170 10.59 7.46 -15.31
N ILE A 171 10.10 8.68 -15.41
CA ILE A 171 10.27 9.53 -16.59
C ILE A 171 11.74 9.94 -16.76
N THR A 172 12.46 10.30 -15.69
CA THR A 172 13.88 10.69 -15.76
C THR A 172 14.82 9.50 -16.00
N HIS A 173 14.51 8.29 -15.50
CA HIS A 173 15.31 7.09 -15.77
C HIS A 173 14.95 6.36 -17.07
N THR A 174 13.71 6.47 -17.58
CA THR A 174 13.25 5.69 -18.75
C THR A 174 12.98 6.52 -20.01
N LYS A 175 13.10 7.86 -19.97
CA LYS A 175 12.98 8.74 -21.17
C LYS A 175 14.19 9.65 -21.43
N ARG A 176 15.40 9.21 -21.06
CA ARG A 176 16.65 9.86 -21.52
C ARG A 176 17.71 8.89 -22.06
N ARG A 177 17.27 7.70 -22.51
CA ARG A 177 18.01 6.84 -23.44
C ARG A 177 17.12 6.60 -24.66
N ASN A 178 17.06 7.59 -25.53
CA ASN A 178 16.85 7.48 -26.98
C ASN A 178 16.70 8.90 -27.55
N HIS A 179 17.78 9.66 -27.53
CA HIS A 179 18.02 10.66 -28.56
C HIS A 179 19.49 10.63 -28.91
N LEU A 180 19.84 9.64 -29.73
CA LEU A 180 20.91 9.66 -30.73
C LEU A 180 20.86 8.30 -31.43
N SER A 181 20.06 8.21 -32.51
CA SER A 181 20.46 7.32 -33.60
C SER A 181 21.50 8.10 -34.42
N GLU A 182 22.79 7.88 -34.11
CA GLU A 182 23.92 8.40 -34.87
C GLU A 182 24.03 7.78 -36.29
N GLU A 183 23.07 6.97 -36.73
CA GLU A 183 22.96 6.53 -38.13
C GLU A 183 22.35 7.57 -39.09
N LYS A 184 22.09 8.80 -38.61
CA LYS A 184 21.89 9.98 -39.50
C LYS A 184 22.86 11.13 -39.25
N VAL A 185 23.90 10.95 -38.43
CA VAL A 185 25.01 11.92 -38.33
C VAL A 185 26.13 11.58 -39.32
N HIS A 186 26.27 10.30 -39.70
CA HIS A 186 27.19 9.86 -40.76
C HIS A 186 26.81 10.29 -42.21
N LYS A 187 25.70 11.03 -42.41
CA LYS A 187 25.37 11.66 -43.71
C LYS A 187 25.50 13.19 -43.73
N SER A 188 25.86 13.84 -42.61
CA SER A 188 26.04 15.30 -42.56
C SER A 188 27.51 15.74 -42.54
N THR A 189 28.47 14.82 -42.43
CA THR A 189 29.90 15.15 -42.28
C THR A 189 30.77 14.80 -43.50
N MET A 190 30.18 14.43 -44.66
CA MET A 190 31.01 13.94 -45.79
C MET A 190 30.56 14.30 -47.22
N VAL A 191 29.60 15.21 -47.45
CA VAL A 191 29.22 15.61 -48.83
C VAL A 191 28.96 17.12 -49.02
N LYS A 192 29.44 18.02 -48.14
CA LYS A 192 29.40 19.48 -48.43
C LYS A 192 30.62 20.27 -47.91
N MET A 193 31.79 19.65 -47.91
CA MET A 193 33.08 20.34 -47.97
C MET A 193 33.98 19.54 -48.91
N ASP A 194 34.10 20.06 -50.14
CA ASP A 194 35.19 19.87 -51.11
C ASP A 194 35.33 18.52 -51.87
N LEU A 195 34.56 18.39 -52.96
CA LEU A 195 35.01 18.19 -54.36
C LEU A 195 33.83 17.95 -55.31
#